data_AF-A0A422Z7V1-F1
#
_entry.id   AF-A0A422Z7V1-F1
#
_cell.length_a   1.000
_cell.length_b   1.000
_cell.length_c   1.000
_cell.angle_alpha   90.00
_cell.angle_beta   90.00
_cell.angle_gamma   90.00
#
_symmetry.space_group_name_H-M   'P 1'
#
loop_
_entity.id
_entity.type
_entity.pdbx_description
1 polymer ?
#
loop_
_entity_poly.entity_id
_entity_poly.type
_entity_poly.pdbx_seq_one_letter_code
_entity_poly.pdbx_strand_id
1 'polypeptide(L)'
;MNKELVIGKKYGRLTYLREIHEDKKPQQGHFLCDCGNTKILRLSRVKTGDVKSCGCLQREAASKANKKHGMTGTREYRSWDSMMQRCNNPKNDRYADYGGRGIHVCQEWHDFTNFYADMGDRPDGATLDRIDNELGYSPGNCRWATPAEQQANRRKYKGGKSKYPGVTRRPSGKWTAAITTDWKPKYLGDFATEEEAAEAYQKAKRERETELEELRKIRGW
;
A
#
# COMPACT_ATOMS: atom_id res chain seq x y z
N MET A 1 -5.83 54.56 -1.63
CA MET A 1 -7.03 54.77 -2.49
C MET A 1 -8.05 53.71 -2.14
N ASN A 2 -9.24 54.12 -1.69
CA ASN A 2 -10.31 53.21 -1.26
C ASN A 2 -11.02 52.67 -2.51
N LYS A 3 -10.52 51.57 -3.09
CA LYS A 3 -11.05 51.03 -4.36
C LYS A 3 -12.40 50.36 -4.09
N GLU A 4 -13.46 50.84 -4.72
CA GLU A 4 -14.79 50.27 -4.56
C GLU A 4 -14.90 48.92 -5.31
N LEU A 5 -15.68 47.99 -4.77
CA LEU A 5 -15.92 46.70 -5.42
C LEU A 5 -17.12 46.82 -6.36
N VAL A 6 -16.98 46.33 -7.58
CA VAL A 6 -17.96 46.42 -8.66
C VAL A 6 -18.63 45.06 -8.81
N ILE A 7 -19.97 45.02 -8.78
CA ILE A 7 -20.74 43.78 -8.96
C ILE A 7 -20.40 43.17 -10.34
N GLY A 8 -20.27 41.85 -10.38
CA GLY A 8 -19.84 41.09 -11.56
C GLY A 8 -18.32 41.10 -11.79
N LYS A 9 -17.56 41.98 -11.14
CA LYS A 9 -16.11 42.05 -11.30
C LYS A 9 -15.40 41.03 -10.42
N LYS A 10 -14.29 40.51 -10.95
CA LYS A 10 -13.43 39.52 -10.28
C LYS A 10 -12.28 40.20 -9.53
N TYR A 11 -12.02 39.72 -8.31
CA TYR A 11 -10.96 40.15 -7.40
C TYR A 11 -10.22 38.91 -6.89
N GLY A 12 -9.05 38.61 -7.47
CA GLY A 12 -8.43 37.30 -7.32
C GLY A 12 -9.28 36.23 -8.01
N ARG A 13 -9.73 35.21 -7.26
CA ARG A 13 -10.67 34.17 -7.72
C ARG A 13 -12.12 34.45 -7.32
N LEU A 14 -12.42 35.64 -6.77
CA LEU A 14 -13.73 35.98 -6.22
C LEU A 14 -14.46 36.95 -7.14
N THR A 15 -15.59 36.53 -7.69
CA THR A 15 -16.53 37.41 -8.40
C THR A 15 -17.50 38.01 -7.39
N TYR A 16 -17.56 39.33 -7.31
CA TYR A 16 -18.47 40.03 -6.40
C TYR A 16 -19.91 39.97 -6.92
N LEU A 17 -20.85 39.47 -6.13
CA LEU A 17 -22.24 39.26 -6.56
C LEU A 17 -23.19 40.33 -6.03
N ARG A 18 -23.14 40.62 -4.73
CA ARG A 18 -23.98 41.63 -4.09
C ARG A 18 -23.45 42.03 -2.72
N GLU A 19 -23.80 43.23 -2.30
CA GLU A 19 -23.54 43.69 -0.93
C GLU A 19 -24.51 43.06 0.07
N ILE A 20 -24.08 42.97 1.32
CA ILE A 20 -24.88 42.58 2.48
C ILE A 20 -24.71 43.66 3.54
N HIS A 21 -25.81 44.33 3.85
CA HIS A 21 -25.90 45.30 4.94
C HIS A 21 -26.55 44.63 6.15
N GLU A 22 -25.86 44.66 7.28
CA GLU A 22 -26.39 44.26 8.59
C GLU A 22 -25.98 45.30 9.62
N ASP A 23 -26.95 45.80 10.39
CA ASP A 23 -26.70 46.77 11.44
C ASP A 23 -25.70 46.22 12.46
N LYS A 24 -24.75 47.06 12.87
CA LYS A 24 -23.64 46.73 13.80
C LYS A 24 -22.57 45.78 13.24
N LYS A 25 -22.62 45.35 11.97
CA LYS A 25 -21.56 44.54 11.34
C LYS A 25 -20.77 45.32 10.27
N PRO A 26 -19.49 44.98 10.06
CA PRO A 26 -18.70 45.57 8.97
C PRO A 26 -19.26 45.14 7.61
N GLN A 27 -19.26 46.03 6.62
CA GLN A 27 -19.77 45.76 5.27
C GLN A 27 -19.27 44.44 4.70
N GLN A 28 -20.21 43.58 4.31
CA GLN A 28 -19.94 42.27 3.74
C GLN A 28 -20.49 42.16 2.33
N GLY A 29 -20.00 41.19 1.58
CA GLY A 29 -20.45 40.90 0.24
C GLY A 29 -20.58 39.40 0.04
N HIS A 30 -21.50 39.01 -0.83
CA HIS A 30 -21.58 37.66 -1.35
C HIS A 30 -20.66 37.53 -2.56
N PHE A 31 -19.82 36.50 -2.59
CA PHE A 31 -18.87 36.26 -3.68
C PHE A 31 -19.02 34.83 -4.20
N LEU A 32 -18.90 34.67 -5.51
CA LEU A 32 -18.71 33.37 -6.16
C LEU A 32 -17.21 33.15 -6.40
N CYS A 33 -16.68 32.05 -5.93
CA CYS A 33 -15.30 31.67 -6.19
C CYS A 33 -15.17 30.85 -7.48
N ASP A 34 -14.04 30.94 -8.17
CA ASP A 34 -13.74 30.12 -9.37
C ASP A 34 -13.86 28.60 -9.13
N CYS A 35 -13.75 28.13 -7.88
CA CYS A 35 -13.95 26.71 -7.54
C CYS A 35 -15.44 26.32 -7.38
N GLY A 36 -16.38 27.19 -7.74
CA GLY A 36 -17.82 26.97 -7.64
C GLY A 36 -18.45 27.30 -6.28
N ASN A 37 -17.66 27.42 -5.21
CA ASN A 37 -18.20 27.76 -3.88
C ASN A 37 -18.54 29.24 -3.76
N THR A 38 -19.62 29.54 -3.04
CA THR A 38 -19.96 30.90 -2.61
C THR A 38 -19.46 31.18 -1.19
N LYS A 39 -19.18 32.45 -0.89
CA LYS A 39 -18.76 32.86 0.46
C LYS A 39 -19.16 34.30 0.76
N ILE A 40 -19.57 34.54 2.00
CA ILE A 40 -19.76 35.90 2.54
C ILE A 40 -18.42 36.37 3.10
N LEU A 41 -17.93 37.50 2.59
CA LEU A 41 -16.63 38.06 2.95
C LEU A 41 -16.76 39.55 3.27
N ARG A 42 -15.93 40.05 4.20
CA ARG A 42 -15.83 41.49 4.47
C ARG A 42 -15.27 42.19 3.23
N LEU A 43 -15.93 43.25 2.77
CA LEU A 43 -15.52 43.96 1.56
C LEU A 43 -14.10 44.50 1.69
N SER A 44 -13.75 45.04 2.87
CA SER A 44 -12.42 45.59 3.14
C SER A 44 -11.29 44.60 2.89
N ARG A 45 -11.43 43.34 3.31
CA ARG A 45 -10.40 42.30 3.13
C ARG A 45 -10.22 41.84 1.68
N VAL A 46 -11.26 42.00 0.85
CA VAL A 46 -11.16 41.74 -0.59
C VAL A 46 -10.53 42.94 -1.29
N LYS A 47 -10.88 44.17 -0.88
CA LYS A 47 -10.31 45.43 -1.40
C LYS A 47 -8.79 45.53 -1.16
N THR A 48 -8.31 45.15 0.02
CA THR A 48 -6.88 45.14 0.36
C THR A 48 -6.11 43.99 -0.30
N GLY A 49 -6.82 42.98 -0.82
CA GLY A 49 -6.22 41.79 -1.43
C GLY A 49 -5.81 40.71 -0.43
N ASP A 50 -6.15 40.84 0.85
CA ASP A 50 -5.88 39.83 1.88
C ASP A 50 -6.65 38.54 1.63
N VAL A 51 -7.83 38.65 1.02
CA VAL A 51 -8.68 37.51 0.66
C VAL A 51 -8.82 37.42 -0.86
N LYS A 52 -8.20 36.39 -1.44
CA LYS A 52 -8.13 36.17 -2.89
C LYS A 52 -8.99 35.00 -3.38
N SER A 53 -9.61 34.24 -2.47
CA SER A 53 -10.48 33.10 -2.77
C SER A 53 -11.39 32.77 -1.58
N CYS A 54 -12.28 31.79 -1.73
CA CYS A 54 -13.06 31.23 -0.62
C CYS A 54 -12.21 30.45 0.40
N GLY A 55 -10.90 30.28 0.15
CA GLY A 55 -9.98 29.42 0.89
C GLY A 55 -9.42 28.27 0.04
N CYS A 56 -9.92 28.07 -1.19
CA CYS A 56 -9.41 27.03 -2.10
C CYS A 56 -7.93 27.22 -2.47
N LEU A 57 -7.46 28.46 -2.67
CA LEU A 57 -6.03 28.73 -2.95
C LEU A 57 -5.10 28.17 -1.87
N GLN A 58 -5.43 28.37 -0.59
CA GLN A 58 -4.64 27.85 0.52
C GLN A 58 -4.72 26.32 0.60
N ARG A 59 -5.91 25.73 0.40
CA ARG A 59 -6.08 24.28 0.37
C ARG A 59 -5.30 23.62 -0.78
N GLU A 60 -5.29 24.24 -1.96
CA GLU A 60 -4.51 23.77 -3.12
C GLU A 60 -3.01 23.84 -2.83
N ALA A 61 -2.53 24.97 -2.28
CA ALA A 61 -1.13 25.13 -1.93
C ALA A 61 -0.69 24.12 -0.85
N ALA A 62 -1.49 23.95 0.21
CA ALA A 62 -1.24 22.96 1.25
C ALA A 62 -1.28 21.53 0.70
N SER A 63 -2.25 21.21 -0.17
CA SER A 63 -2.35 19.90 -0.82
C SER A 63 -1.13 19.62 -1.71
N LYS A 64 -0.61 20.62 -2.44
CA LYS A 64 0.62 20.48 -3.21
C LYS A 64 1.85 20.28 -2.32
N ALA A 65 1.98 21.07 -1.26
CA ALA A 65 3.12 21.01 -0.34
C ALA A 65 3.16 19.72 0.51
N ASN A 66 2.00 19.17 0.88
CA ASN A 66 1.90 17.99 1.75
C ASN A 66 1.96 16.64 1.00
N LYS A 67 2.09 16.66 -0.34
CA LYS A 67 2.26 15.42 -1.12
C LYS A 67 3.73 15.01 -1.06
N LYS A 68 4.03 13.92 -0.34
CA LYS A 68 5.37 13.29 -0.37
C LYS A 68 5.64 12.63 -1.73
N HIS A 69 4.79 11.66 -2.09
CA HIS A 69 4.95 10.84 -3.30
C HIS A 69 3.65 10.75 -4.12
N GLY A 70 2.57 11.45 -3.72
CA GLY A 70 1.30 11.50 -4.46
C GLY A 70 0.45 10.22 -4.44
N MET A 71 1.00 9.09 -3.99
CA MET A 71 0.34 7.76 -3.96
C MET A 71 -0.37 7.44 -2.63
N THR A 72 -0.55 8.42 -1.75
CA THR A 72 -1.31 8.20 -0.52
C THR A 72 -2.72 7.73 -0.85
N GLY A 73 -3.12 6.59 -0.27
CA GLY A 73 -4.44 6.01 -0.46
C GLY A 73 -4.57 5.05 -1.65
N THR A 74 -3.52 4.86 -2.46
CA THR A 74 -3.51 3.83 -3.50
C THR A 74 -3.38 2.43 -2.91
N ARG A 75 -3.54 1.42 -3.76
CA ARG A 75 -3.49 0.01 -3.40
C ARG A 75 -2.09 -0.43 -2.96
N GLU A 76 -1.08 0.10 -3.64
CA GLU A 76 0.34 -0.12 -3.43
C GLU A 76 0.76 0.48 -2.09
N TYR A 77 0.38 1.75 -1.84
CA TYR A 77 0.67 2.42 -0.58
C TYR A 77 0.03 1.70 0.61
N ARG A 78 -1.22 1.23 0.47
CA ARG A 78 -1.88 0.43 1.52
C ARG A 78 -1.17 -0.90 1.76
N SER A 79 -0.67 -1.56 0.72
CA SER A 79 0.12 -2.79 0.85
C SER A 79 1.44 -2.55 1.58
N TRP A 80 2.15 -1.48 1.23
CA TRP A 80 3.37 -1.03 1.89
C TRP A 80 3.13 -0.65 3.35
N ASP A 81 2.14 0.19 3.63
CA ASP A 81 1.81 0.61 5.01
C ASP A 81 1.42 -0.60 5.86
N SER A 82 0.58 -1.51 5.32
CA SER A 82 0.23 -2.74 6.03
C SER A 82 1.45 -3.60 6.34
N MET A 83 2.41 -3.71 5.43
CA MET A 83 3.69 -4.40 5.65
C MET A 83 4.47 -3.74 6.80
N MET A 84 4.63 -2.41 6.75
CA MET A 84 5.34 -1.64 7.78
C MET A 84 4.68 -1.78 9.15
N GLN A 85 3.35 -1.71 9.23
CA GLN A 85 2.61 -1.89 10.48
C GLN A 85 2.83 -3.29 11.09
N ARG A 86 2.73 -4.35 10.28
CA ARG A 86 2.93 -5.72 10.78
C ARG A 86 4.36 -5.96 11.29
N CYS A 87 5.37 -5.34 10.68
CA CYS A 87 6.77 -5.57 11.03
C CYS A 87 7.28 -4.65 12.15
N ASN A 88 6.83 -3.40 12.21
CA ASN A 88 7.45 -2.37 13.05
C ASN A 88 6.55 -1.81 14.16
N ASN A 89 5.26 -2.17 14.20
CA ASN A 89 4.34 -1.68 15.22
C ASN A 89 3.93 -2.79 16.20
N PRO A 90 4.48 -2.83 17.43
CA PRO A 90 4.13 -3.81 18.45
C PRO A 90 2.65 -3.82 18.87
N LYS A 91 1.89 -2.76 18.57
CA LYS A 91 0.44 -2.68 18.84
C LYS A 91 -0.41 -3.30 17.73
N ASN A 92 0.18 -3.66 16.59
CA ASN A 92 -0.52 -4.34 15.53
C ASN A 92 -0.89 -5.77 15.97
N ASP A 93 -2.13 -6.19 15.73
CA ASP A 93 -2.64 -7.52 16.11
C ASP A 93 -1.85 -8.68 15.50
N ARG A 94 -1.24 -8.47 14.33
CA ARG A 94 -0.39 -9.44 13.64
C ARG A 94 1.09 -9.30 13.99
N TYR A 95 1.49 -8.35 14.84
CA TYR A 95 2.91 -8.10 15.11
C TYR A 95 3.66 -9.36 15.57
N ALA A 96 3.06 -10.15 16.47
CA ALA A 96 3.65 -11.39 16.97
C ALA A 96 3.97 -12.41 15.86
N ASP A 97 3.18 -12.43 14.78
CA ASP A 97 3.41 -13.30 13.63
C ASP A 97 4.49 -12.76 12.67
N TYR A 98 4.85 -11.48 12.77
CA TYR A 98 5.77 -10.79 11.87
C TYR A 98 6.94 -10.18 12.65
N GLY A 99 6.87 -8.91 13.04
CA GLY A 99 7.95 -8.21 13.73
C GLY A 99 8.41 -8.92 15.00
N GLY A 100 7.47 -9.44 15.80
CA GLY A 100 7.76 -10.22 17.00
C GLY A 100 8.46 -11.56 16.74
N ARG A 101 8.48 -12.03 15.48
CA ARG A 101 9.21 -13.21 15.02
C ARG A 101 10.58 -12.86 14.41
N GLY A 102 10.96 -11.58 14.36
CA GLY A 102 12.18 -11.13 13.68
C GLY A 102 12.03 -10.96 12.17
N ILE A 103 10.79 -10.83 11.67
CA ILE A 103 10.55 -10.46 10.27
C ILE A 103 10.66 -8.95 10.14
N HIS A 104 11.64 -8.50 9.35
CA HIS A 104 11.93 -7.11 9.11
C HIS A 104 11.74 -6.71 7.65
N VAL A 105 11.63 -5.41 7.43
CA VAL A 105 11.63 -4.78 6.10
C VAL A 105 13.02 -4.23 5.85
N CYS A 106 13.60 -4.49 4.66
CA CYS A 106 14.90 -3.92 4.28
C CYS A 106 14.86 -2.38 4.36
N GLN A 107 15.99 -1.76 4.70
CA GLN A 107 16.06 -0.35 5.07
C GLN A 107 15.59 0.57 3.93
N GLU A 108 15.86 0.19 2.70
CA GLU A 108 15.49 0.90 1.48
C GLU A 108 13.97 1.06 1.37
N TRP A 109 13.21 0.02 1.73
CA TRP A 109 11.76 -0.01 1.70
C TRP A 109 11.09 0.71 2.88
N HIS A 110 11.84 1.36 3.78
CA HIS A 110 11.26 2.32 4.73
C HIS A 110 10.84 3.62 4.03
N ASP A 111 11.28 3.83 2.79
CA ASP A 111 10.71 4.80 1.87
C ASP A 111 9.77 4.10 0.88
N PHE A 112 8.52 4.57 0.82
CA PHE A 112 7.52 4.05 -0.12
C PHE A 112 7.97 4.18 -1.59
N THR A 113 8.72 5.21 -1.94
CA THR A 113 9.16 5.44 -3.33
C THR A 113 10.09 4.34 -3.82
N ASN A 114 11.00 3.86 -2.96
CA ASN A 114 11.86 2.72 -3.27
C ASN A 114 11.06 1.42 -3.38
N PHE A 115 10.14 1.17 -2.42
CA PHE A 115 9.23 0.03 -2.51
C PHE A 115 8.46 0.02 -3.84
N TYR A 116 7.92 1.16 -4.25
CA TYR A 116 7.16 1.26 -5.50
C TYR A 116 8.06 1.16 -6.73
N ALA A 117 9.30 1.64 -6.68
CA ALA A 117 10.25 1.47 -7.78
C ALA A 117 10.59 -0.02 -8.03
N ASP A 118 10.73 -0.80 -6.96
CA ASP A 118 11.04 -2.23 -7.05
C ASP A 118 9.82 -3.09 -7.39
N MET A 119 8.65 -2.75 -6.83
CA MET A 119 7.43 -3.57 -6.95
C MET A 119 6.49 -3.15 -8.07
N GLY A 120 6.53 -1.89 -8.49
CA GLY A 120 5.63 -1.33 -9.49
C GLY A 120 4.15 -1.29 -9.07
N ASP A 121 3.29 -1.20 -10.07
CA ASP A 121 1.83 -1.20 -9.91
C ASP A 121 1.35 -2.54 -9.37
N ARG A 122 0.36 -2.51 -8.46
CA ARG A 122 -0.23 -3.75 -7.94
C ARG A 122 -1.28 -4.28 -8.90
N PRO A 123 -1.11 -5.49 -9.47
CA PRO A 123 -2.13 -6.10 -10.32
C PRO A 123 -3.48 -6.26 -9.60
N ASP A 124 -4.55 -6.36 -10.38
CA ASP A 124 -5.90 -6.56 -9.83
C ASP A 124 -6.04 -7.92 -9.14
N GLY A 125 -6.63 -7.90 -7.94
CA GLY A 125 -6.77 -9.09 -7.11
C GLY A 125 -5.48 -9.61 -6.45
N ALA A 126 -4.32 -8.99 -6.72
CA ALA A 126 -3.07 -9.37 -6.10
C ALA A 126 -2.82 -8.64 -4.77
N THR A 127 -2.01 -9.25 -3.89
CA THR A 127 -1.46 -8.59 -2.70
C THR A 127 0.01 -8.96 -2.53
N LEU A 128 0.71 -8.20 -1.67
CA LEU A 128 2.13 -8.42 -1.39
C LEU A 128 2.33 -9.74 -0.64
N ASP A 129 3.13 -10.64 -1.20
CA ASP A 129 3.54 -11.91 -0.60
C ASP A 129 5.06 -11.99 -0.47
N ARG A 130 5.53 -12.82 0.46
CA ARG A 130 6.96 -13.14 0.61
C ARG A 130 7.26 -14.50 0.00
N ILE A 131 8.17 -14.60 -0.95
CA ILE A 131 8.51 -15.85 -1.66
C ILE A 131 8.92 -16.94 -0.66
N ASP A 132 9.87 -16.61 0.22
CA ASP A 132 10.19 -17.37 1.42
C ASP A 132 9.57 -16.71 2.65
N ASN A 133 8.67 -17.44 3.29
CA ASN A 133 7.94 -16.97 4.46
C ASN A 133 8.80 -16.90 5.73
N GLU A 134 10.00 -17.49 5.74
CA GLU A 134 10.95 -17.36 6.85
C GLU A 134 11.85 -16.13 6.73
N LEU A 135 11.91 -15.51 5.54
CA LEU A 135 12.70 -14.31 5.30
C LEU A 135 11.87 -13.01 5.44
N GLY A 136 12.58 -11.89 5.49
CA GLY A 136 12.04 -10.53 5.59
C GLY A 136 11.41 -10.01 4.29
N TYR A 137 10.93 -8.77 4.32
CA TYR A 137 10.46 -8.05 3.13
C TYR A 137 11.65 -7.36 2.44
N SER A 138 11.86 -7.70 1.17
CA SER A 138 12.90 -7.11 0.31
C SER A 138 12.56 -7.40 -1.15
N PRO A 139 13.15 -6.69 -2.13
CA PRO A 139 12.88 -6.93 -3.55
C PRO A 139 13.08 -8.39 -3.96
N GLY A 140 14.16 -9.02 -3.48
CA GLY A 140 14.49 -10.41 -3.82
C GLY A 140 13.63 -11.47 -3.11
N ASN A 141 12.80 -11.08 -2.14
CA ASN A 141 11.94 -12.01 -1.40
C ASN A 141 10.46 -11.64 -1.48
N CYS A 142 10.07 -10.68 -2.31
CA CYS A 142 8.69 -10.21 -2.39
C CYS A 142 8.18 -10.22 -3.81
N ARG A 143 6.87 -10.40 -3.94
CA ARG A 143 6.15 -10.42 -5.21
C ARG A 143 4.71 -9.96 -5.02
N TRP A 144 4.09 -9.51 -6.08
CA TRP A 144 2.63 -9.51 -6.15
C TRP A 144 2.15 -10.94 -6.35
N ALA A 145 1.18 -11.37 -5.55
CA ALA A 145 0.69 -12.74 -5.58
C ALA A 145 -0.83 -12.81 -5.51
N THR A 146 -1.39 -13.82 -6.17
CA THR A 146 -2.81 -14.15 -6.03
C THR A 146 -3.12 -14.70 -4.62
N PRO A 147 -4.40 -14.70 -4.19
CA PRO A 147 -4.79 -15.37 -2.95
C PRO A 147 -4.44 -16.87 -2.93
N ALA A 148 -4.51 -17.55 -4.08
CA ALA A 148 -4.16 -18.96 -4.21
C ALA A 148 -2.65 -19.20 -4.01
N GLU A 149 -1.80 -18.35 -4.60
CA GLU A 149 -0.34 -18.40 -4.41
C GLU A 149 0.04 -18.19 -2.94
N GLN A 150 -0.55 -17.18 -2.29
CA GLN A 150 -0.34 -16.94 -0.85
C GLN A 150 -0.82 -18.10 0.02
N GLN A 151 -1.94 -18.71 -0.32
CA GLN A 151 -2.45 -19.86 0.41
C GLN A 151 -1.52 -21.06 0.30
N ALA A 152 -0.98 -21.32 -0.90
CA ALA A 152 -0.01 -22.38 -1.13
C ALA A 152 1.31 -22.14 -0.39
N ASN A 153 1.67 -20.87 -0.18
CA ASN A 153 2.90 -20.46 0.50
C ASN A 153 2.78 -20.38 2.04
N ARG A 154 1.66 -20.81 2.63
CA ARG A 154 1.47 -20.71 4.09
C ARG A 154 2.52 -21.50 4.87
N ARG A 155 2.80 -21.02 6.09
CA ARG A 155 3.63 -21.72 7.07
C ARG A 155 3.09 -23.12 7.33
N LYS A 156 3.98 -24.05 7.67
CA LYS A 156 3.59 -25.36 8.18
C LYS A 156 2.73 -25.21 9.44
N TYR A 157 1.77 -26.11 9.61
CA TYR A 157 1.03 -26.21 10.86
C TYR A 157 1.95 -26.64 12.02
N LYS A 158 1.65 -26.13 13.23
CA LYS A 158 2.37 -26.52 14.46
C LYS A 158 2.10 -28.00 14.78
N GLY A 159 3.09 -28.70 15.34
CA GLY A 159 2.95 -30.09 15.81
C GLY A 159 3.28 -31.19 14.78
N GLY A 160 3.68 -30.83 13.56
CA GLY A 160 4.22 -31.79 12.60
C GLY A 160 5.56 -32.38 13.06
N LYS A 161 5.81 -33.66 12.74
CA LYS A 161 7.07 -34.35 13.07
C LYS A 161 8.28 -33.75 12.35
N SER A 162 8.06 -33.11 11.21
CA SER A 162 9.11 -32.51 10.39
C SER A 162 9.41 -31.06 10.78
N LYS A 163 10.68 -30.66 10.78
CA LYS A 163 11.10 -29.26 10.85
C LYS A 163 10.80 -28.51 9.54
N TYR A 164 10.77 -29.19 8.40
CA TYR A 164 10.58 -28.59 7.08
C TYR A 164 9.15 -28.71 6.52
N PRO A 165 8.63 -27.66 5.85
CA PRO A 165 7.35 -27.73 5.15
C PRO A 165 7.37 -28.79 4.04
N GLY A 166 6.22 -29.41 3.78
CA GLY A 166 6.07 -30.43 2.72
C GLY A 166 6.79 -31.76 2.99
N VAL A 167 7.46 -31.90 4.13
CA VAL A 167 8.19 -33.10 4.54
C VAL A 167 7.43 -33.84 5.64
N THR A 168 7.26 -35.16 5.51
CA THR A 168 6.53 -36.00 6.47
C THR A 168 7.25 -37.30 6.75
N ARG A 169 7.37 -37.68 8.03
CA ARG A 169 7.93 -38.98 8.44
C ARG A 169 6.89 -40.10 8.30
N ARG A 170 7.19 -41.13 7.51
CA ARG A 170 6.35 -42.31 7.31
C ARG A 170 6.51 -43.33 8.45
N PRO A 171 5.53 -44.22 8.68
CA PRO A 171 5.69 -45.37 9.57
C PRO A 171 6.86 -46.30 9.21
N SER A 172 7.19 -46.39 7.92
CA SER A 172 8.36 -47.14 7.42
C SER A 172 9.72 -46.54 7.83
N GLY A 173 9.73 -45.37 8.45
CA GLY A 173 10.94 -44.63 8.84
C GLY A 173 11.46 -43.67 7.78
N LYS A 174 11.03 -43.79 6.51
CA LYS A 174 11.40 -42.90 5.41
C LYS A 174 10.78 -41.50 5.55
N TRP A 175 11.42 -40.52 4.92
CA TRP A 175 10.94 -39.14 4.84
C TRP A 175 10.37 -38.85 3.46
N THR A 176 9.10 -38.47 3.38
CA THR A 176 8.43 -38.14 2.12
C THR A 176 8.40 -36.64 1.90
N ALA A 177 8.74 -36.20 0.70
CA ALA A 177 8.51 -34.83 0.25
C ALA A 177 7.34 -34.76 -0.74
N ALA A 178 6.46 -33.77 -0.56
CA ALA A 178 5.37 -33.47 -1.49
C ALA A 178 5.08 -31.97 -1.53
N ILE A 179 4.62 -31.48 -2.67
CA ILE A 179 4.19 -30.09 -2.88
C ILE A 179 2.81 -30.09 -3.53
N THR A 180 1.94 -29.16 -3.15
CA THR A 180 0.64 -29.00 -3.80
C THR A 180 0.73 -27.95 -4.89
N THR A 181 0.41 -28.32 -6.12
CA THR A 181 0.36 -27.44 -7.29
C THR A 181 -0.98 -27.62 -7.98
N ASP A 182 -1.64 -26.52 -8.37
CA ASP A 182 -2.92 -26.54 -9.09
C ASP A 182 -3.96 -27.47 -8.43
N TRP A 183 -4.08 -27.35 -7.10
CA TRP A 183 -5.00 -28.13 -6.25
C TRP A 183 -4.72 -29.63 -6.18
N LYS A 184 -3.60 -30.10 -6.75
CA LYS A 184 -3.20 -31.50 -6.73
C LYS A 184 -1.87 -31.68 -5.98
N PRO A 185 -1.78 -32.66 -5.06
CA PRO A 185 -0.51 -33.02 -4.45
C PRO A 185 0.39 -33.69 -5.49
N LYS A 186 1.62 -33.19 -5.62
CA LYS A 186 2.72 -33.77 -6.39
C LYS A 186 3.71 -34.40 -5.43
N TYR A 187 3.85 -35.72 -5.50
CA TYR A 187 4.85 -36.47 -4.75
C TYR A 187 6.24 -36.24 -5.36
N LEU A 188 7.22 -35.93 -4.52
CA LEU A 188 8.59 -35.61 -4.94
C LEU A 188 9.58 -36.75 -4.64
N GLY A 189 9.23 -37.67 -3.75
CA GLY A 189 10.06 -38.81 -3.42
C GLY A 189 9.98 -39.22 -1.95
N ASP A 190 10.58 -40.37 -1.66
CA ASP A 190 10.87 -40.88 -0.33
C ASP A 190 12.39 -40.92 -0.17
N PHE A 191 12.87 -40.38 0.94
CA PHE A 191 14.27 -40.12 1.22
C PHE A 191 14.70 -40.79 2.53
N ALA A 192 16.00 -41.02 2.67
CA ALA A 192 16.56 -41.65 3.87
C ALA A 192 16.60 -40.65 5.03
N THR A 193 16.88 -39.37 4.73
CA THR A 193 16.99 -38.30 5.73
C THR A 193 15.91 -37.24 5.55
N GLU A 194 15.69 -36.47 6.62
CA GLU A 194 14.73 -35.36 6.62
C GLU A 194 15.22 -34.21 5.72
N GLU A 195 16.54 -33.98 5.73
CA GLU A 195 17.25 -32.96 4.98
C GLU A 195 17.13 -33.18 3.47
N GLU A 196 17.35 -34.41 3.00
CA GLU A 196 17.18 -34.77 1.58
C GLU A 196 15.75 -34.51 1.09
N ALA A 197 14.76 -34.88 1.90
CA ALA A 197 13.35 -34.60 1.60
C ALA A 197 13.08 -33.08 1.54
N ALA A 198 13.70 -32.31 2.43
CA ALA A 198 13.58 -30.87 2.46
C ALA A 198 14.22 -30.20 1.24
N GLU A 199 15.38 -30.66 0.82
CA GLU A 199 16.05 -30.18 -0.39
C GLU A 199 15.21 -30.43 -1.65
N ALA A 200 14.62 -31.63 -1.77
CA ALA A 200 13.71 -31.96 -2.86
C ALA A 200 12.48 -31.03 -2.87
N TYR A 201 11.90 -30.76 -1.70
CA TYR A 201 10.79 -29.81 -1.56
C TYR A 201 11.20 -28.38 -1.96
N GLN A 202 12.34 -27.88 -1.47
CA GLN A 202 12.81 -26.52 -1.79
C GLN A 202 13.17 -26.36 -3.26
N LYS A 203 13.72 -27.39 -3.89
CA LYS A 203 13.94 -27.43 -5.34
C LYS A 203 12.63 -27.28 -6.10
N ALA A 204 11.63 -28.10 -5.76
CA ALA A 204 10.31 -28.03 -6.39
C ALA A 204 9.61 -26.68 -6.16
N LYS A 205 9.78 -26.07 -4.97
CA LYS A 205 9.25 -24.73 -4.66
C LYS A 205 9.89 -23.66 -5.54
N ARG A 206 11.21 -23.70 -5.75
CA ARG A 206 11.93 -22.76 -6.64
C ARG A 206 11.52 -22.92 -8.09
N GLU A 207 11.43 -24.15 -8.59
CA GLU A 207 10.96 -24.43 -9.95
C GLU A 207 9.55 -23.89 -10.17
N ARG A 208 8.65 -24.13 -9.20
CA ARG A 208 7.28 -23.58 -9.25
C ARG A 208 7.28 -22.06 -9.24
N GLU A 209 8.18 -21.43 -8.49
CA GLU A 209 8.23 -19.97 -8.49
C GLU A 209 8.63 -19.40 -9.84
N THR A 210 9.62 -20.01 -10.50
CA THR A 210 10.01 -19.65 -11.86
C THR A 210 8.83 -19.79 -12.83
N GLU A 211 8.06 -20.89 -12.75
CA GLU A 211 6.85 -21.07 -13.57
C GLU A 211 5.81 -19.97 -13.32
N LEU A 212 5.55 -19.65 -12.06
CA LEU A 212 4.59 -18.61 -11.69
C LEU A 212 5.04 -17.24 -12.19
N GLU A 213 6.33 -16.95 -12.13
CA GLU A 213 6.88 -15.70 -12.61
C GLU A 213 6.70 -15.53 -14.12
N GLU A 214 6.93 -16.58 -14.90
CA GLU A 214 6.64 -16.57 -16.34
C GLU A 214 5.14 -16.38 -16.61
N LEU A 215 4.27 -17.04 -15.83
CA LEU A 215 2.82 -16.86 -15.94
C LEU A 215 2.38 -15.42 -15.59
N ARG A 216 3.04 -14.77 -14.64
CA ARG A 216 2.78 -13.37 -14.26
C ARG A 216 3.13 -12.43 -15.40
N LYS A 217 4.31 -12.58 -16.01
CA LYS A 217 4.72 -11.80 -17.20
C LYS A 217 3.71 -11.95 -18.33
N ILE A 218 3.23 -13.17 -18.59
CA ILE A 218 2.20 -13.43 -19.62
C ILE A 218 0.88 -12.70 -19.30
N ARG A 219 0.53 -12.56 -18.01
CA ARG A 219 -0.67 -11.84 -17.54
C ARG A 219 -0.49 -10.32 -17.50
N GLY A 220 0.69 -9.80 -17.82
CA GLY A 220 0.99 -8.37 -17.73
C GLY A 220 1.15 -7.87 -16.30
N TRP A 221 1.65 -8.73 -15.41
CA TRP A 221 2.08 -8.36 -14.07
C TRP A 221 3.52 -7.86 -14.08
#